data_AF-T4VQU2-F1
#
_entry.id   AF-T4VQU2-F1
#
_cell.length_a   1.000
_cell.length_b   1.000
_cell.length_c   1.000
_cell.angle_alpha   90.00
_cell.angle_beta   90.00
_cell.angle_gamma   90.00
#
_symmetry.space_group_name_H-M   'P 1'
#
loop_
_entity.id
_entity.type
_entity.pdbx_description
1 polymer ?
#
loop_
_entity_poly.entity_id
_entity_poly.type
_entity_poly.pdbx_seq_one_letter_code
_entity_poly.pdbx_strand_id
1 'polypeptide(L)'
;MSLRKLSIILSIVLLIFISSINTASAFEVPNSNSYSSEFSKKLDYLDNSMYILIKSISADKFDTNDVNKQISFLNSLITDITNKSYDLPKEQRDIAAALQAISSFYKLAVIKAENYVNSKNSDDLISAISTFSIGYTSSINLRNLVFGAGK
;
A
#
# COMPACT_ATOMS: atom_id res chain seq x y z
N MET A 1 56.57 8.89 35.44
CA MET A 1 56.02 9.99 34.61
C MET A 1 55.44 9.51 33.27
N SER A 2 55.98 8.45 32.66
CA SER A 2 55.46 7.83 31.41
C SER A 2 54.07 7.18 31.56
N LEU A 3 53.80 6.44 32.64
CA LEU A 3 52.54 5.73 32.86
C LEU A 3 51.30 6.65 32.95
N ARG A 4 51.45 7.85 33.54
CA ARG A 4 50.35 8.83 33.61
C ARG A 4 49.98 9.36 32.22
N LYS A 5 50.98 9.61 31.36
CA LYS A 5 50.74 10.06 29.98
C LYS A 5 50.08 8.96 29.14
N LEU A 6 50.51 7.71 29.32
CA LEU A 6 49.91 6.55 28.66
C LEU A 6 48.43 6.35 29.05
N SER A 7 48.12 6.50 30.36
CA SER A 7 46.74 6.38 30.86
C SER A 7 45.81 7.44 30.30
N ILE A 8 46.29 8.68 30.13
CA ILE A 8 45.50 9.76 29.53
C ILE A 8 45.21 9.47 28.06
N ILE A 9 46.22 9.04 27.30
CA ILE A 9 46.06 8.68 25.87
C ILE A 9 45.07 7.53 25.72
N LEU A 10 45.20 6.48 26.54
CA LEU A 10 44.28 5.34 26.51
C LEU A 10 42.83 5.76 26.79
N SER A 11 42.63 6.67 27.76
CA SER A 11 41.29 7.14 28.13
C SER A 11 40.64 7.98 27.03
N ILE A 12 41.41 8.80 26.31
CA ILE A 12 40.94 9.58 25.16
C ILE A 12 40.54 8.65 24.01
N VAL A 13 41.36 7.65 23.70
CA VAL A 13 41.06 6.67 22.65
C VAL A 13 39.81 5.86 22.98
N LEU A 14 39.63 5.45 24.24
CA LEU A 14 38.44 4.71 24.68
C LEU A 14 37.16 5.54 24.55
N LEU A 15 37.22 6.82 24.91
CA LEU A 15 36.10 7.76 24.76
C LEU A 15 35.67 7.89 23.31
N ILE A 16 36.62 8.09 22.40
CA ILE A 16 36.36 8.18 20.95
C ILE A 16 35.73 6.88 20.45
N PHE A 17 36.25 5.73 20.88
CA PHE A 17 35.74 4.41 20.48
C PHE A 17 34.30 4.16 20.98
N ILE A 18 33.98 4.49 22.23
CA ILE A 18 32.64 4.35 22.80
C ILE A 18 31.64 5.28 22.10
N SER A 19 32.03 6.53 21.79
CA SER A 19 31.18 7.44 21.01
C SER A 19 30.95 6.97 19.56
N SER A 20 31.84 6.14 19.01
CA SER A 20 31.71 5.59 17.65
C SER A 20 30.79 4.37 17.58
N ILE A 21 30.67 3.61 18.68
CA ILE A 21 29.80 2.42 18.76
C ILE A 21 28.31 2.82 18.82
N ASN A 22 27.98 3.95 19.45
CA ASN A 22 26.59 4.47 19.50
C ASN A 22 26.06 4.98 18.15
N THR A 23 26.93 5.21 17.16
CA THR A 23 26.50 5.61 15.81
C THR A 23 26.26 4.43 14.86
N ALA A 24 26.63 3.21 15.24
CA ALA A 24 26.39 2.02 14.42
C ALA A 24 24.95 1.47 14.56
N SER A 25 24.24 1.79 15.65
CA SER A 25 22.87 1.34 15.89
C SER A 25 21.79 2.19 15.20
N ALA A 26 22.16 3.23 14.47
CA ALA A 26 21.22 4.07 13.71
C ALA A 26 21.14 3.71 12.21
N PHE A 27 21.94 2.73 11.76
CA PHE A 27 21.87 2.14 10.42
C PHE A 27 21.31 0.71 10.51
N GLU A 28 20.14 0.56 11.15
CA GLU A 28 19.27 -0.54 10.74
C GLU A 28 18.76 -0.19 9.34
N VAL A 29 19.37 -0.77 8.32
CA VAL A 29 18.75 -0.88 7.00
C VAL A 29 17.38 -1.49 7.27
N PRO A 30 16.26 -0.79 7.02
CA PRO A 30 14.95 -1.34 7.29
C PRO A 30 14.86 -2.62 6.47
N ASN A 31 14.83 -3.73 7.17
CA ASN A 31 14.65 -5.05 6.60
C ASN A 31 13.46 -4.90 5.63
N SER A 32 13.67 -5.06 4.32
CA SER A 32 12.65 -4.73 3.32
C SER A 32 11.37 -5.48 3.72
N ASN A 33 10.40 -4.74 4.27
CA ASN A 33 9.32 -5.35 5.05
C ASN A 33 8.56 -6.34 4.18
N SER A 34 8.47 -7.61 4.58
CA SER A 34 7.72 -8.65 3.86
C SER A 34 6.32 -8.15 3.43
N TYR A 35 5.66 -7.41 4.33
CA TYR A 35 4.38 -6.74 4.10
C TYR A 35 4.37 -5.77 2.92
N SER A 36 5.42 -4.97 2.72
CA SER A 36 5.53 -4.01 1.61
C SER A 36 5.43 -4.72 0.26
N SER A 37 6.17 -5.83 0.12
CA SER A 37 6.14 -6.64 -1.11
C SER A 37 4.78 -7.32 -1.34
N GLU A 38 4.11 -7.74 -0.27
CA GLU A 38 2.79 -8.38 -0.33
C GLU A 38 1.70 -7.37 -0.72
N PHE A 39 1.62 -6.24 -0.03
CA PHE A 39 0.63 -5.21 -0.31
C PHE A 39 0.84 -4.59 -1.69
N SER A 40 2.08 -4.39 -2.12
CA SER A 40 2.36 -3.92 -3.48
C SER A 40 1.75 -4.84 -4.54
N LYS A 41 1.92 -6.16 -4.39
CA LYS A 41 1.36 -7.16 -5.33
C LYS A 41 -0.16 -7.20 -5.26
N LYS A 42 -0.74 -7.15 -4.05
CA LYS A 42 -2.19 -7.16 -3.86
C LYS A 42 -2.86 -5.92 -4.47
N LEU A 43 -2.26 -4.75 -4.27
CA LEU A 43 -2.73 -3.51 -4.87
C LEU A 43 -2.61 -3.53 -6.39
N ASP A 44 -1.48 -3.98 -6.95
CA ASP A 44 -1.34 -4.13 -8.41
C ASP A 44 -2.40 -5.08 -8.99
N TYR A 45 -2.67 -6.18 -8.30
CA TYR A 45 -3.70 -7.12 -8.71
C TYR A 45 -5.12 -6.54 -8.59
N LEU A 46 -5.40 -5.75 -7.55
CA LEU A 46 -6.66 -5.03 -7.39
C LEU A 46 -6.85 -3.99 -8.49
N ASP A 47 -5.82 -3.20 -8.77
CA ASP A 47 -5.81 -2.19 -9.83
C ASP A 47 -6.18 -2.82 -11.19
N ASN A 48 -5.49 -3.92 -11.54
CA ASN A 48 -5.72 -4.65 -12.80
C ASN A 48 -7.13 -5.27 -12.86
N SER A 49 -7.59 -5.88 -11.77
CA SER A 49 -8.92 -6.49 -11.71
C SER A 49 -10.03 -5.45 -11.84
N MET A 50 -9.86 -4.28 -11.21
CA MET A 50 -10.81 -3.18 -11.31
C MET A 50 -10.82 -2.57 -12.72
N TYR A 51 -9.64 -2.42 -13.34
CA TYR A 51 -9.54 -1.99 -14.74
C TYR A 51 -10.32 -2.92 -15.68
N ILE A 52 -10.21 -4.23 -15.49
CA ILE A 52 -10.97 -5.22 -16.28
C ILE A 52 -12.48 -5.05 -16.06
N LEU A 53 -12.94 -4.87 -14.82
CA LEU A 53 -14.35 -4.63 -14.52
C LEU A 53 -14.84 -3.37 -15.25
N ILE A 54 -14.14 -2.24 -15.08
CA ILE A 54 -14.51 -0.96 -15.71
C ILE A 54 -14.56 -1.11 -17.24
N LYS A 55 -13.56 -1.76 -17.84
CA LYS A 55 -13.54 -2.02 -19.27
C LYS A 55 -14.72 -2.90 -19.71
N SER A 56 -15.05 -3.93 -18.94
CA SER A 56 -16.14 -4.86 -19.21
C SER A 56 -17.49 -4.15 -19.21
N ILE A 57 -17.78 -3.35 -18.18
CA ILE A 57 -19.06 -2.64 -18.06
C ILE A 57 -19.17 -1.46 -19.04
N SER A 58 -18.05 -0.90 -19.49
CA SER A 58 -18.03 0.17 -20.50
C SER A 58 -18.32 -0.33 -21.92
N ALA A 59 -18.34 -1.65 -22.15
CA ALA A 59 -18.71 -2.22 -23.44
C ALA A 59 -20.23 -2.17 -23.66
N ASP A 60 -20.67 -1.90 -24.90
CA ASP A 60 -22.09 -1.78 -25.27
C ASP A 60 -22.94 -3.00 -24.89
N LYS A 61 -22.34 -4.19 -24.82
CA LYS A 61 -22.99 -5.44 -24.41
C LYS A 61 -22.05 -6.25 -23.53
N PHE A 62 -22.38 -6.33 -22.25
CA PHE A 62 -21.68 -7.17 -21.28
C PHE A 62 -22.62 -8.21 -20.68
N ASP A 63 -22.05 -9.35 -20.28
CA ASP A 63 -22.77 -10.37 -19.53
C ASP A 63 -22.86 -9.98 -18.05
N THR A 64 -24.07 -9.73 -17.58
CA THR A 64 -24.35 -9.37 -16.18
C THR A 64 -23.88 -10.43 -15.19
N ASN A 65 -23.97 -11.73 -15.53
CA ASN A 65 -23.53 -12.80 -14.63
C ASN A 65 -22.01 -12.77 -14.44
N ASP A 66 -21.26 -12.58 -15.52
CA ASP A 66 -19.81 -12.51 -15.45
C ASP A 66 -19.34 -11.23 -14.74
N VAL A 67 -20.02 -10.11 -14.96
CA VAL A 67 -19.76 -8.87 -14.22
C VAL A 67 -20.05 -9.04 -12.73
N ASN A 68 -21.15 -9.71 -12.35
CA ASN A 68 -21.47 -9.96 -10.94
C ASN A 68 -20.43 -10.88 -10.25
N LYS A 69 -19.86 -11.85 -10.99
CA LYS A 69 -18.72 -12.64 -10.50
C LYS A 69 -17.49 -11.77 -10.27
N GLN A 70 -17.17 -10.87 -11.21
CA GLN A 70 -16.05 -9.93 -11.08
C GLN A 70 -16.24 -8.98 -9.88
N ILE A 71 -17.44 -8.45 -9.68
CA ILE A 71 -17.81 -7.61 -8.52
C ILE A 71 -17.62 -8.38 -7.20
N SER A 72 -18.12 -9.61 -7.13
CA SER A 72 -17.99 -10.46 -5.93
C SER A 72 -16.52 -10.78 -5.61
N PHE A 73 -15.74 -11.06 -6.64
CA PHE A 73 -14.31 -11.27 -6.53
C PHE A 73 -13.57 -10.03 -6.01
N LEU A 74 -13.85 -8.86 -6.59
CA LEU A 74 -13.26 -7.58 -6.16
C LEU A 74 -13.62 -7.24 -4.72
N ASN A 75 -14.88 -7.46 -4.32
CA ASN A 75 -15.31 -7.28 -2.94
C ASN A 75 -14.51 -8.14 -1.96
N SER A 76 -14.24 -9.40 -2.34
CA SER A 76 -13.39 -10.30 -1.53
C SER A 76 -11.95 -9.78 -1.44
N LEU A 77 -11.37 -9.35 -2.56
CA LEU A 77 -10.00 -8.82 -2.60
C LEU A 77 -9.84 -7.54 -1.78
N ILE A 78 -10.79 -6.61 -1.89
CA ILE A 78 -10.83 -5.37 -1.10
C ILE A 78 -10.95 -5.69 0.39
N THR A 79 -11.80 -6.64 0.75
CA THR A 79 -11.98 -7.06 2.15
C THR A 79 -10.70 -7.67 2.71
N ASP A 80 -10.03 -8.54 1.95
CA ASP A 80 -8.75 -9.13 2.35
C ASP A 80 -7.66 -8.07 2.56
N ILE A 81 -7.49 -7.13 1.63
CA ILE A 81 -6.53 -6.03 1.78
C ILE A 81 -6.85 -5.18 3.01
N THR A 82 -8.13 -4.86 3.21
CA THR A 82 -8.59 -4.07 4.35
C THR A 82 -8.31 -4.78 5.67
N ASN A 83 -8.64 -6.07 5.78
CA ASN A 83 -8.39 -6.85 6.98
C ASN A 83 -6.89 -6.94 7.28
N LYS A 84 -6.07 -7.28 6.28
CA LYS A 84 -4.61 -7.34 6.45
C LYS A 84 -4.01 -5.99 6.83
N SER A 85 -4.60 -4.88 6.38
CA SER A 85 -4.13 -3.54 6.76
C SER A 85 -4.35 -3.25 8.25
N TYR A 86 -5.35 -3.86 8.89
CA TYR A 86 -5.55 -3.75 10.34
C TYR A 86 -4.53 -4.58 11.14
N ASP A 87 -3.99 -5.63 10.54
CA ASP A 87 -2.97 -6.50 11.15
C ASP A 87 -1.55 -5.91 11.06
N LEU A 88 -1.38 -4.74 10.43
CA LEU A 88 -0.10 -4.06 10.36
C LEU A 88 0.37 -3.60 11.75
N PRO A 89 1.69 -3.64 12.01
CA PRO A 89 2.25 -3.22 13.28
C PRO A 89 2.08 -1.72 13.49
N LYS A 90 2.10 -1.25 14.75
CA LYS A 90 1.78 0.14 15.11
C LYS A 90 2.70 1.17 14.45
N GLU A 91 3.92 0.76 14.14
CA GLU A 91 4.95 1.54 13.46
C GLU A 91 4.57 1.86 12.01
N GLN A 92 3.61 1.12 11.43
CA GLN A 92 3.11 1.26 10.06
C GLN A 92 1.65 1.76 10.00
N ARG A 93 1.21 2.49 11.03
CA ARG A 93 -0.18 2.97 11.13
C ARG A 93 -0.57 3.94 10.02
N ASP A 94 0.38 4.72 9.51
CA ASP A 94 0.21 5.58 8.33
C ASP A 94 -0.06 4.76 7.06
N ILE A 95 0.71 3.69 6.84
CA ILE A 95 0.51 2.75 5.72
C ILE A 95 -0.86 2.06 5.87
N ALA A 96 -1.21 1.60 7.07
CA ALA A 96 -2.50 1.01 7.36
C ALA A 96 -3.66 1.97 7.01
N ALA A 97 -3.58 3.22 7.46
CA ALA A 97 -4.57 4.24 7.15
C ALA A 97 -4.68 4.51 5.64
N ALA A 98 -3.54 4.60 4.94
CA ALA A 98 -3.53 4.77 3.49
C ALA A 98 -4.17 3.59 2.75
N LEU A 99 -3.85 2.35 3.14
CA LEU A 99 -4.45 1.14 2.57
C LEU A 99 -5.97 1.11 2.79
N GLN A 100 -6.46 1.48 3.98
CA GLN A 100 -7.89 1.56 4.26
C GLN A 100 -8.60 2.60 3.40
N ALA A 101 -7.99 3.78 3.22
CA ALA A 101 -8.52 4.83 2.36
C ALA A 101 -8.58 4.38 0.89
N ILE A 102 -7.49 3.78 0.38
CA ILE A 102 -7.43 3.23 -0.98
C ILE A 102 -8.51 2.15 -1.17
N SER A 103 -8.59 1.19 -0.27
CA SER A 103 -9.62 0.14 -0.30
C SER A 103 -11.05 0.71 -0.31
N SER A 104 -11.27 1.82 0.39
CA SER A 104 -12.58 2.49 0.41
C SER A 104 -12.92 3.13 -0.93
N PHE A 105 -11.96 3.73 -1.64
CA PHE A 105 -12.19 4.20 -3.01
C PHE A 105 -12.51 3.04 -3.95
N TYR A 106 -11.77 1.94 -3.87
CA TYR A 106 -12.08 0.74 -4.66
C TYR A 106 -13.48 0.19 -4.35
N LYS A 107 -13.86 0.13 -3.07
CA LYS A 107 -15.19 -0.32 -2.66
C LYS A 107 -16.30 0.56 -3.24
N LEU A 108 -16.12 1.88 -3.16
CA LEU A 108 -17.08 2.83 -3.71
C LEU A 108 -17.18 2.70 -5.24
N ALA A 109 -16.05 2.51 -5.93
CA ALA A 109 -16.04 2.29 -7.37
C ALA A 109 -16.79 0.99 -7.75
N VAL A 110 -16.63 -0.09 -6.98
CA VAL A 110 -17.39 -1.34 -7.17
C VAL A 110 -18.89 -1.13 -6.94
N ILE A 111 -19.29 -0.41 -5.89
CA ILE A 111 -20.71 -0.08 -5.65
C ILE A 111 -21.30 0.70 -6.82
N LYS A 112 -20.56 1.68 -7.36
CA LYS A 112 -21.01 2.45 -8.52
C LYS A 112 -21.09 1.61 -9.80
N ALA A 113 -20.13 0.71 -10.00
CA ALA A 113 -20.17 -0.25 -11.10
C ALA A 113 -21.41 -1.16 -11.00
N GLU A 114 -21.70 -1.68 -9.80
CA GLU A 114 -22.88 -2.50 -9.53
C GLU A 114 -24.19 -1.73 -9.79
N ASN A 115 -24.27 -0.48 -9.33
CA ASN A 115 -25.42 0.38 -9.62
C ASN A 115 -25.63 0.56 -11.11
N TYR A 116 -24.57 0.86 -11.88
CA TYR A 116 -24.65 0.98 -13.33
C TYR A 116 -25.10 -0.32 -14.00
N VAL A 117 -24.58 -1.47 -13.55
CA VAL A 117 -24.96 -2.79 -14.09
C VAL A 117 -26.47 -3.00 -14.00
N ASN A 118 -27.06 -2.59 -12.88
CA ASN A 118 -28.48 -2.74 -12.56
C ASN A 118 -29.36 -1.65 -13.20
N SER A 119 -28.92 -0.39 -13.21
CA SER A 119 -29.73 0.76 -13.61
C SER A 119 -29.51 1.21 -15.07
N LYS A 120 -28.35 0.87 -15.64
CA LYS A 120 -27.80 1.43 -16.90
C LYS A 120 -27.66 2.96 -16.88
N ASN A 121 -27.65 3.59 -15.71
CA ASN A 121 -27.44 5.03 -15.58
C ASN A 121 -25.98 5.41 -15.83
N SER A 122 -25.72 6.20 -16.89
CA SER A 122 -24.38 6.66 -17.25
C SER A 122 -23.66 7.42 -16.13
N ASP A 123 -24.38 8.10 -15.24
CA ASP A 123 -23.79 8.81 -14.10
C ASP A 123 -23.13 7.86 -13.10
N ASP A 124 -23.70 6.66 -12.92
CA ASP A 124 -23.10 5.61 -12.09
C ASP A 124 -21.83 5.05 -12.75
N LEU A 125 -21.80 4.90 -14.08
CA LEU A 125 -20.59 4.49 -14.80
C LEU A 125 -19.48 5.54 -14.68
N ILE A 126 -19.81 6.82 -14.90
CA ILE A 126 -18.87 7.94 -14.74
C ILE A 126 -18.36 8.00 -13.29
N SER A 127 -19.24 7.79 -12.31
CA SER A 127 -18.88 7.74 -10.89
C SER A 127 -17.95 6.56 -10.59
N ALA A 128 -18.18 5.39 -11.18
CA ALA A 128 -17.32 4.22 -11.02
C ALA A 128 -15.92 4.49 -11.57
N ILE A 129 -15.82 5.05 -12.78
CA ILE A 129 -14.55 5.38 -13.44
C ILE A 129 -13.77 6.44 -12.65
N SER A 130 -14.42 7.53 -12.25
CA SER A 130 -13.77 8.61 -11.51
C SER A 130 -13.28 8.15 -10.14
N THR A 131 -14.09 7.39 -9.41
CA THR A 131 -13.71 6.83 -8.11
C THR A 131 -12.57 5.82 -8.24
N PHE A 132 -12.63 4.94 -9.26
CA PHE A 132 -11.53 4.02 -9.58
C PHE A 132 -10.24 4.79 -9.86
N SER A 133 -10.30 5.87 -10.65
CA SER A 133 -9.13 6.67 -11.00
C SER A 133 -8.44 7.29 -9.78
N ILE A 134 -9.24 7.74 -8.79
CA ILE A 134 -8.73 8.23 -7.50
C ILE A 134 -8.05 7.10 -6.72
N GLY A 135 -8.71 5.94 -6.62
CA GLY A 135 -8.16 4.75 -5.96
C GLY A 135 -6.85 4.29 -6.60
N TYR A 136 -6.81 4.19 -7.92
CA TYR A 136 -5.65 3.80 -8.72
C TYR A 136 -4.46 4.75 -8.55
N THR A 137 -4.70 6.05 -8.64
CA THR A 137 -3.64 7.06 -8.46
C THR A 137 -3.08 7.01 -7.03
N SER A 138 -3.96 6.86 -6.03
CA SER A 138 -3.56 6.72 -4.64
C SER A 138 -2.76 5.43 -4.38
N SER A 139 -3.18 4.33 -5.02
CA SER A 139 -2.50 3.03 -5.02
C SER A 139 -1.08 3.13 -5.56
N ILE A 140 -0.89 3.75 -6.74
CA ILE A 140 0.44 4.03 -7.31
C ILE A 140 1.28 4.88 -6.37
N ASN A 141 0.72 5.98 -5.85
CA ASN A 141 1.47 6.88 -4.98
C ASN A 141 1.95 6.19 -3.71
N LEU A 142 1.10 5.37 -3.07
CA LEU A 142 1.48 4.58 -1.91
C LEU A 142 2.63 3.61 -2.27
N ARG A 143 2.51 2.89 -3.39
CA ARG A 143 3.58 1.98 -3.85
C ARG A 143 4.88 2.72 -4.10
N ASN A 144 4.85 3.90 -4.71
CA ASN A 144 6.06 4.67 -5.00
C ASN A 144 6.72 5.21 -3.73
N LEU A 145 5.94 5.77 -2.81
CA LEU A 145 6.45 6.39 -1.58
C LEU A 145 6.93 5.36 -0.56
N VAL A 146 6.19 4.27 -0.39
CA VAL A 146 6.43 3.30 0.69
C VAL A 146 7.18 2.07 0.20
N PHE A 147 6.93 1.61 -1.03
CA PHE A 147 7.52 0.37 -1.56
C PHE A 147 8.58 0.61 -2.64
N GLY A 148 8.67 1.83 -3.18
CA GLY A 148 9.66 2.28 -4.14
C GLY A 148 10.88 2.97 -3.50
N ALA A 149 10.75 3.45 -2.25
CA ALA A 149 11.85 3.97 -1.46
C ALA A 149 12.82 2.83 -1.08
N GLY A 150 13.80 2.57 -1.95
CA GLY A 150 14.74 1.46 -1.81
C GLY A 150 15.29 0.91 -3.14
N LYS A 151 14.82 1.42 -4.28
CA LYS A 151 15.50 1.23 -5.57
C LYS A 151 16.47 2.36 -5.86
#